data_AF-K5X2J9-F1
#
_entry.id   AF-K5X2J9-F1
#
_cell.length_a   1.000
_cell.length_b   1.000
_cell.length_c   1.000
_cell.angle_alpha   90.00
_cell.angle_beta   90.00
_cell.angle_gamma   90.00
#
_symmetry.space_group_name_H-M   'P 1'
#
loop_
_entity.id
_entity.type
_entity.pdbx_description
1 polymer ?
#
loop_
_entity_poly.entity_id
_entity_poly.type
_entity_poly.pdbx_seq_one_letter_code
_entity_poly.pdbx_strand_id
1 'polypeptide(L)'
;SVQVAVSAIRQAGATTQLILPGSDYTFAKTFISNGSAAAFANVTNPIGIFANLIFDVYKYLDSDNFDNHADCVTNINDAFGPLAIYLHTNVWRAFDTGTGSRNTDSCTTYLCQQIAFAPQNSSGECASVVSTKRRLIRLRSLPWLSR
;
A
#
# COMPACT_ATOMS: atom_id res chain seq x y z
N SER A 1 -22.45 7.28 3.34
CA SER A 1 -21.32 7.66 2.46
C SER A 1 -20.04 7.72 3.29
N VAL A 2 -18.86 7.63 2.65
CA VAL A 2 -17.57 7.76 3.36
C VAL A 2 -17.44 9.12 4.07
N GLN A 3 -17.96 10.19 3.47
CA GLN A 3 -17.98 11.52 4.10
C GLN A 3 -18.69 11.54 5.46
N VAL A 4 -19.84 10.86 5.57
CA VAL A 4 -20.58 10.80 6.85
C VAL A 4 -19.75 10.10 7.92
N ALA A 5 -19.05 9.01 7.57
CA ALA A 5 -18.17 8.30 8.49
C ALA A 5 -16.98 9.17 8.92
N VAL A 6 -16.32 9.85 7.98
CA VAL A 6 -15.22 10.78 8.29
C VAL A 6 -15.69 11.88 9.25
N SER A 7 -16.82 12.53 8.95
CA SER A 7 -17.36 13.59 9.81
C SER A 7 -17.69 13.09 11.22
N ALA A 8 -18.34 11.93 11.35
CA ALA A 8 -18.71 11.36 12.64
C ALA A 8 -17.47 11.01 13.48
N ILE A 9 -16.45 10.37 12.88
CA ILE A 9 -15.22 9.99 13.57
C ILE A 9 -14.43 11.23 14.04
N ARG A 10 -14.38 12.28 13.21
CA ARG A 10 -13.73 13.55 13.60
C ARG A 10 -14.51 14.28 14.70
N GLN A 11 -15.83 14.28 14.66
CA GLN A 11 -16.66 14.86 15.72
C GLN A 11 -16.54 14.12 17.05
N ALA A 12 -16.25 12.81 17.02
CA ALA A 12 -15.91 12.03 18.20
C ALA A 12 -14.51 12.33 18.78
N GLY A 13 -13.73 13.22 18.14
CA GLY A 13 -12.44 13.71 18.65
C GLY A 13 -11.21 13.01 18.07
N ALA A 14 -11.34 12.10 17.11
CA ALA A 14 -10.20 11.40 16.52
C ALA A 14 -9.37 12.34 15.62
N THR A 15 -8.04 12.40 15.84
CA THR A 15 -7.09 13.24 15.09
C THR A 15 -6.11 12.42 14.22
N THR A 16 -6.16 11.09 14.33
CA THR A 16 -5.28 10.13 13.65
C THR A 16 -5.64 9.91 12.19
N GLN A 17 -4.89 9.02 11.52
CA GLN A 17 -5.15 8.62 10.13
C GLN A 17 -6.48 7.88 10.00
N LEU A 18 -7.23 8.22 8.96
CA LEU A 18 -8.40 7.47 8.50
C LEU A 18 -8.06 6.85 7.15
N ILE A 19 -8.26 5.54 7.06
CA ILE A 19 -7.99 4.73 5.87
C ILE A 19 -9.32 4.57 5.13
N LEU A 20 -9.35 4.95 3.85
CA LEU A 20 -10.55 5.16 3.07
C LEU A 20 -10.67 4.12 1.95
N PRO A 21 -11.55 3.12 2.08
CA PRO A 21 -11.72 2.10 1.07
C PRO A 21 -12.56 2.60 -0.11
N GLY A 22 -12.02 2.39 -1.31
CA GLY A 22 -12.72 2.56 -2.59
C GLY A 22 -13.64 1.40 -2.96
N SER A 23 -14.03 1.36 -4.23
CA SER A 23 -14.82 0.26 -4.82
C SER A 23 -13.92 -0.87 -5.34
N ASP A 24 -14.52 -1.92 -5.90
CA ASP A 24 -13.82 -3.01 -6.60
C ASP A 24 -12.72 -3.65 -5.73
N TYR A 25 -13.12 -4.07 -4.52
CA TYR A 25 -12.22 -4.71 -3.53
C TYR A 25 -10.97 -3.88 -3.24
N THR A 26 -11.06 -2.56 -3.42
CA THR A 26 -9.97 -1.60 -3.23
C THR A 26 -8.73 -1.92 -4.05
N PHE A 27 -8.85 -2.59 -5.20
CA PHE A 27 -7.69 -2.99 -5.98
C PHE A 27 -6.87 -1.80 -6.47
N ALA A 28 -5.57 -1.79 -6.14
CA ALA A 28 -4.64 -0.72 -6.50
C ALA A 28 -4.60 -0.45 -8.02
N LYS A 29 -4.70 -1.51 -8.83
CA LYS A 29 -4.69 -1.47 -10.30
C LYS A 29 -5.86 -0.67 -10.89
N THR A 30 -7.04 -0.81 -10.32
CA THR A 30 -8.27 -0.19 -10.84
C THR A 30 -8.70 1.04 -10.05
N PHE A 31 -8.08 1.33 -8.91
CA PHE A 31 -8.48 2.39 -7.98
C PHE A 31 -8.66 3.79 -8.63
N ILE A 32 -7.85 4.10 -9.64
CA ILE A 32 -7.97 5.35 -10.41
C ILE A 32 -9.05 5.20 -11.48
N SER A 33 -8.95 4.16 -12.32
CA SER A 33 -9.82 3.98 -13.50
C SER A 33 -11.26 3.65 -13.15
N ASN A 34 -11.52 3.04 -11.99
CA ASN A 34 -12.86 2.77 -11.47
C ASN A 34 -13.50 3.99 -10.79
N GLY A 35 -12.79 5.13 -10.72
CA GLY A 35 -13.30 6.38 -10.18
C GLY A 35 -13.21 6.52 -8.65
N SER A 36 -12.69 5.52 -7.92
CA SER A 36 -12.57 5.60 -6.45
C SER A 36 -11.70 6.79 -6.03
N ALA A 37 -10.54 6.97 -6.68
CA ALA A 37 -9.65 8.09 -6.37
C ALA A 37 -10.32 9.46 -6.61
N ALA A 38 -11.11 9.60 -7.68
CA ALA A 38 -11.82 10.83 -8.00
C ALA A 38 -12.96 11.11 -7.02
N ALA A 39 -13.67 10.07 -6.57
CA ALA A 39 -14.75 10.20 -5.60
C ALA A 39 -14.27 10.79 -4.25
N PHE A 40 -13.01 10.52 -3.87
CA PHE A 40 -12.41 11.07 -2.65
C PHE A 40 -11.98 12.53 -2.73
N ALA A 41 -11.98 13.14 -3.92
CA ALA A 41 -11.71 14.57 -4.06
C ALA A 41 -12.74 15.45 -3.29
N ASN A 42 -13.93 14.90 -3.03
CA ASN A 42 -15.00 15.57 -2.28
C ASN A 42 -15.10 15.11 -0.81
N VAL A 43 -14.19 14.26 -0.34
CA VAL A 43 -14.20 13.77 1.05
C VAL A 43 -13.22 14.56 1.90
N THR A 44 -13.72 15.38 2.81
CA THR A 44 -12.91 16.27 3.65
C THR A 44 -13.18 16.07 5.13
N ASN A 45 -12.20 16.47 5.96
CA ASN A 45 -12.46 16.70 7.38
C ASN A 45 -13.44 17.89 7.57
N PRO A 46 -14.03 18.09 8.76
CA PRO A 46 -14.98 19.17 9.02
C PRO A 46 -14.47 20.59 8.70
N ILE A 47 -13.16 20.82 8.82
CA ILE A 47 -12.51 22.10 8.49
C ILE A 47 -12.12 22.21 7.00
N GLY A 48 -12.58 21.31 6.14
CA GLY A 48 -12.40 21.37 4.69
C GLY A 48 -11.04 20.89 4.17
N ILE A 49 -10.20 20.26 4.99
CA ILE A 49 -8.87 19.76 4.59
C ILE A 49 -8.84 18.24 4.45
N PHE A 50 -7.90 17.72 3.66
CA PHE A 50 -7.69 16.28 3.44
C PHE A 50 -6.67 15.63 4.38
N ALA A 51 -6.18 16.38 5.38
CA ALA A 51 -5.15 15.90 6.29
C ALA A 51 -5.54 14.56 6.96
N ASN A 52 -4.58 13.64 7.03
CA ASN A 52 -4.76 12.31 7.62
C ASN A 52 -5.89 11.47 7.00
N LEU A 53 -6.30 11.76 5.77
CA LEU A 53 -7.09 10.85 4.93
C LEU A 53 -6.14 10.09 4.01
N ILE A 54 -6.23 8.77 3.99
CA ILE A 54 -5.31 7.88 3.28
C ILE A 54 -6.15 6.88 2.49
N PHE A 55 -5.83 6.65 1.22
CA PHE A 55 -6.51 5.62 0.43
C PHE A 55 -6.18 4.23 0.95
N ASP A 56 -7.20 3.40 1.08
CA ASP A 56 -7.04 1.97 1.30
C ASP A 56 -6.96 1.27 -0.06
N VAL A 57 -5.88 0.51 -0.29
CA VAL A 57 -5.71 -0.25 -1.54
C VAL A 57 -5.21 -1.65 -1.27
N TYR A 58 -5.63 -2.61 -2.07
CA TYR A 58 -5.22 -4.01 -1.99
C TYR A 58 -4.48 -4.42 -3.27
N LYS A 59 -3.51 -5.31 -3.15
CA LYS A 59 -2.88 -5.99 -4.29
C LYS A 59 -2.36 -7.36 -3.88
N TYR A 60 -2.93 -8.39 -4.48
CA TYR A 60 -2.42 -9.76 -4.43
C TYR A 60 -1.60 -10.07 -5.69
N LEU A 61 -0.88 -11.19 -5.71
CA LEU A 61 0.15 -11.45 -6.71
C LEU A 61 -0.20 -12.62 -7.66
N ASP A 62 -1.33 -13.26 -7.44
CA ASP A 62 -1.88 -14.31 -8.29
C ASP A 62 -2.68 -13.78 -9.48
N SER A 63 -3.10 -14.68 -10.36
CA SER A 63 -3.62 -14.34 -11.69
C SER A 63 -4.93 -13.55 -11.71
N ASP A 64 -5.76 -13.70 -10.68
CA ASP A 64 -7.05 -13.03 -10.54
C ASP A 64 -7.09 -12.02 -9.37
N ASN A 65 -5.96 -11.83 -8.68
CA ASN A 65 -5.78 -10.83 -7.62
C ASN A 65 -6.63 -11.08 -6.36
N PHE A 66 -6.86 -12.35 -5.99
CA PHE A 66 -7.64 -12.76 -4.82
C PHE A 66 -6.88 -13.67 -3.83
N ASP A 67 -5.60 -14.01 -4.08
CA ASP A 67 -4.79 -14.96 -3.28
C ASP A 67 -5.43 -16.35 -3.12
N ASN A 68 -6.12 -16.81 -4.17
CA ASN A 68 -6.76 -18.11 -4.25
C ASN A 68 -5.98 -19.10 -5.14
N HIS A 69 -4.93 -18.66 -5.85
CA HIS A 69 -4.02 -19.53 -6.60
C HIS A 69 -2.70 -19.79 -5.85
N ALA A 70 -2.03 -20.89 -6.21
CA ALA A 70 -0.77 -21.30 -5.59
C ALA A 70 0.42 -20.43 -6.01
N ASP A 71 0.43 -20.01 -7.28
CA ASP A 71 1.56 -19.30 -7.88
C ASP A 71 1.25 -17.83 -8.08
N CYS A 72 2.29 -17.03 -7.89
CA CYS A 72 2.27 -15.62 -8.18
C CYS A 72 2.80 -15.38 -9.60
N VAL A 73 2.11 -14.54 -10.35
CA VAL A 73 2.34 -14.36 -11.80
C VAL A 73 2.67 -12.94 -12.20
N THR A 74 2.48 -11.98 -11.29
CA THR A 74 2.67 -10.57 -11.60
C THR A 74 3.56 -9.89 -10.58
N ASN A 75 4.28 -8.89 -11.06
CA ASN A 75 4.87 -7.88 -10.21
C ASN A 75 3.88 -6.71 -10.00
N ILE A 76 4.40 -5.66 -9.39
CA ILE A 76 3.69 -4.45 -8.97
C ILE A 76 3.53 -3.37 -10.04
N ASN A 77 4.19 -3.49 -11.19
CA ASN A 77 4.42 -2.37 -12.09
C ASN A 77 3.13 -1.82 -12.69
N ASP A 78 2.14 -2.67 -12.93
CA ASP A 78 0.85 -2.31 -13.54
C ASP A 78 -0.17 -1.77 -12.53
N ALA A 79 0.13 -1.84 -11.23
CA ALA A 79 -0.74 -1.37 -10.16
C ALA A 79 -0.13 -0.20 -9.38
N PHE A 80 0.98 -0.45 -8.66
CA PHE A 80 1.55 0.56 -7.77
C PHE A 80 2.35 1.64 -8.52
N GLY A 81 2.88 1.36 -9.70
CA GLY A 81 3.55 2.36 -10.54
C GLY A 81 2.62 3.53 -10.91
N PRO A 82 1.52 3.28 -11.65
CA PRO A 82 0.54 4.31 -11.96
C PRO A 82 -0.08 4.96 -10.71
N LEU A 83 -0.36 4.17 -9.67
CA LEU A 83 -0.91 4.69 -8.42
C LEU A 83 0.06 5.66 -7.73
N ALA A 84 1.35 5.33 -7.63
CA ALA A 84 2.36 6.21 -7.04
C ALA A 84 2.45 7.56 -7.76
N ILE A 85 2.40 7.55 -9.10
CA ILE A 85 2.39 8.78 -9.91
C ILE A 85 1.14 9.62 -9.58
N TYR A 86 -0.03 9.00 -9.50
CA TYR A 86 -1.27 9.70 -9.15
C TYR A 86 -1.23 10.28 -7.74
N LEU A 87 -0.77 9.50 -6.75
CA LEU A 87 -0.65 9.92 -5.36
C LEU A 87 0.29 11.12 -5.23
N HIS A 88 1.46 11.05 -5.87
CA HIS A 88 2.42 12.16 -5.87
C HIS A 88 1.84 13.41 -6.52
N THR A 89 1.21 13.27 -7.70
CA THR A 89 0.65 14.40 -8.46
C THR A 89 -0.48 15.11 -7.72
N ASN A 90 -1.30 14.36 -6.99
CA ASN A 90 -2.49 14.88 -6.32
C ASN A 90 -2.29 15.01 -4.79
N VAL A 91 -1.06 14.86 -4.30
CA VAL A 91 -0.69 14.99 -2.87
C VAL A 91 -1.51 14.06 -1.95
N TRP A 92 -1.82 12.86 -2.44
CA TRP A 92 -2.47 11.81 -1.68
C TRP A 92 -1.45 10.82 -1.12
N ARG A 93 -1.89 10.05 -0.11
CA ARG A 93 -1.19 8.88 0.40
C ARG A 93 -2.11 7.67 0.27
N ALA A 94 -1.52 6.50 0.07
CA ALA A 94 -2.22 5.23 0.15
C ALA A 94 -1.52 4.31 1.15
N PHE A 95 -2.29 3.36 1.69
CA PHE A 95 -1.79 2.26 2.49
C PHE A 95 -2.25 0.96 1.84
N ASP A 96 -1.31 0.04 1.59
CA ASP A 96 -1.62 -1.32 1.15
C ASP A 96 -1.98 -2.16 2.36
N THR A 97 -3.28 -2.26 2.70
CA THR A 97 -3.73 -3.04 3.86
C THR A 97 -4.11 -4.48 3.50
N GLY A 98 -4.09 -4.83 2.20
CA GLY A 98 -4.51 -6.12 1.69
C GLY A 98 -3.54 -6.66 0.64
N THR A 99 -2.53 -7.38 1.10
CA THR A 99 -1.58 -8.13 0.27
C THR A 99 -1.23 -9.45 0.93
N GLY A 100 -0.83 -10.43 0.13
CA GLY A 100 -0.54 -11.78 0.57
C GLY A 100 -0.07 -12.65 -0.59
N SER A 101 0.56 -13.76 -0.25
CA SER A 101 0.98 -14.75 -1.22
C SER A 101 1.23 -16.11 -0.55
N ARG A 102 1.20 -17.18 -1.35
CA ARG A 102 1.59 -18.52 -0.90
C ARG A 102 3.11 -18.64 -0.74
N ASN A 103 3.55 -19.68 -0.02
CA ASN A 103 4.96 -19.98 0.20
C ASN A 103 5.55 -20.77 -0.97
N THR A 104 5.63 -20.12 -2.13
CA THR A 104 6.28 -20.65 -3.35
C THR A 104 7.42 -19.72 -3.77
N ASP A 105 8.33 -20.23 -4.61
CA ASP A 105 9.48 -19.46 -5.09
C ASP A 105 9.04 -18.26 -5.96
N SER A 106 7.97 -18.46 -6.76
CA SER A 106 7.36 -17.40 -7.58
C SER A 106 6.84 -16.25 -6.70
N CYS A 107 6.09 -16.60 -5.65
CA CYS A 107 5.53 -15.63 -4.72
C CYS A 107 6.57 -14.90 -3.89
N THR A 108 7.59 -15.61 -3.40
CA THR A 108 8.71 -14.97 -2.69
C THR A 108 9.35 -13.90 -3.58
N THR A 109 9.62 -14.22 -4.84
CA THR A 109 10.22 -13.28 -5.79
C THR A 109 9.37 -12.02 -5.98
N TYR A 110 8.07 -12.17 -6.26
CA TYR A 110 7.21 -11.04 -6.56
C TYR A 110 6.82 -10.22 -5.33
N LEU A 111 6.61 -10.85 -4.18
CA LEU A 111 6.33 -10.13 -2.93
C LEU A 111 7.53 -9.30 -2.49
N CYS A 112 8.75 -9.81 -2.68
CA CYS A 112 9.96 -9.03 -2.45
C CYS A 112 10.04 -7.77 -3.31
N GLN A 113 9.66 -7.88 -4.59
CA GLN A 113 9.60 -6.73 -5.49
C GLN A 113 8.54 -5.72 -5.02
N GLN A 114 7.39 -6.18 -4.52
CA GLN A 114 6.35 -5.31 -3.97
C GLN A 114 6.82 -4.53 -2.76
N ILE A 115 7.41 -5.21 -1.78
CA ILE A 115 7.91 -4.56 -0.55
C ILE A 115 9.03 -3.57 -0.88
N ALA A 116 9.91 -3.91 -1.84
CA ALA A 116 11.01 -3.04 -2.24
C ALA A 116 10.56 -1.74 -2.93
N PHE A 117 9.36 -1.71 -3.52
CA PHE A 117 8.83 -0.51 -4.18
C PHE A 117 8.23 0.51 -3.22
N ALA A 118 7.79 0.10 -2.04
CA ALA A 118 7.32 1.03 -1.04
C ALA A 118 8.48 1.95 -0.60
N PRO A 119 8.39 3.29 -0.79
CA PRO A 119 9.48 4.19 -0.44
C PRO A 119 9.74 4.21 1.08
N GLN A 120 10.89 3.63 1.43
CA GLN A 120 11.60 3.46 2.71
C GLN A 120 11.06 4.10 4.01
N ASN A 121 10.65 3.19 4.92
CA ASN A 121 11.10 3.13 6.33
C ASN A 121 11.32 1.67 6.79
N SER A 122 11.38 0.71 5.85
CA SER A 122 11.66 -0.70 6.12
C SER A 122 13.07 -1.00 5.65
N SER A 123 13.91 -1.48 6.56
CA SER A 123 15.18 -2.12 6.23
C SER A 123 14.93 -3.16 5.14
N GLY A 124 15.39 -2.88 3.93
CA GLY A 124 15.27 -3.77 2.79
C GLY A 124 16.10 -5.03 3.01
N GLU A 125 15.49 -6.05 3.60
CA GLU A 125 15.99 -7.42 3.57
C GLU A 125 14.82 -8.37 3.47
N CYS A 126 14.50 -8.77 2.24
CA CYS A 126 13.52 -9.81 1.98
C CYS A 126 13.94 -11.19 2.53
N ALA A 127 15.22 -11.35 2.91
CA ALA A 127 15.79 -12.59 3.43
C ALA A 127 15.40 -12.92 4.89
N SER A 128 14.90 -11.95 5.67
CA SER A 128 14.62 -12.15 7.10
C SER A 128 13.21 -12.71 7.39
N VAL A 129 12.25 -12.53 6.49
CA VAL A 129 10.85 -12.98 6.68
C VAL A 129 10.69 -14.48 6.42
N VAL A 130 11.55 -15.07 5.59
CA VAL A 130 11.48 -16.50 5.21
C VAL A 130 12.28 -17.40 6.17
N SER A 131 13.15 -16.84 7.02
CA SER A 131 14.06 -17.65 7.85
C SER A 131 14.23 -17.11 9.28
N THR A 132 13.17 -17.15 10.08
CA THR A 132 13.29 -17.08 11.54
C THR A 132 13.79 -18.41 12.10
N LYS A 133 15.02 -18.79 11.74
CA LYS A 133 15.86 -19.71 12.52
C LYS A 133 17.32 -19.51 12.13
N ARG A 134 18.02 -18.76 13.00
CA ARG A 134 19.48 -18.68 13.20
C ARG A 134 20.15 -17.40 12.68
N ARG A 135 20.75 -16.73 13.67
CA ARG A 135 21.88 -15.78 13.65
C ARG A 135 21.54 -14.29 13.69
N LEU A 136 21.80 -13.73 14.87
CA LEU A 136 22.18 -12.35 15.12
C LEU A 136 23.10 -11.83 14.01
N ILE A 137 22.79 -10.66 13.45
CA ILE A 137 23.75 -9.84 12.72
C ILE A 137 23.94 -8.53 13.47
N ARG A 138 25.18 -8.33 13.94
CA ARG A 138 25.70 -7.08 14.49
C ARG A 138 25.83 -6.03 13.39
N LEU A 139 25.55 -4.79 13.77
CA LEU A 139 25.92 -3.53 13.12
C LEU A 139 27.32 -3.54 12.46
N ARG A 140 27.44 -3.08 11.20
CA ARG A 140 28.31 -1.96 10.79
C ARG A 140 28.31 -1.65 9.27
N SER A 141 28.35 -0.33 9.01
CA SER A 141 28.87 0.43 7.87
C SER A 141 28.16 0.38 6.50
N LEU A 142 27.33 1.41 6.27
CA LEU A 142 27.02 1.98 4.95
C LEU A 142 28.16 2.93 4.52
N PRO A 143 28.65 2.86 3.28
CA PRO A 143 29.33 3.99 2.65
C PRO A 143 28.69 4.33 1.30
N TRP A 144 27.77 5.30 1.30
CA TRP A 144 27.53 6.13 0.11
C TRP A 144 27.86 7.56 0.50
N LEU A 145 29.01 7.96 -0.02
CA LEU A 145 29.67 9.24 0.16
C LEU A 145 28.83 10.38 -0.43
N SER A 146 28.86 11.47 0.30
CA SER A 146 28.75 12.85 -0.17
C SER A 146 29.59 13.11 -1.43
N ARG A 147 28.94 13.50 -2.53
CA ARG A 147 29.17 14.70 -3.35
C ARG A 147 28.31 14.63 -4.60
#